data_AF-F8QK07-F1
#
_entry.id   AF-F8QK07-F1
#
_cell.length_a   1.000
_cell.length_b   1.000
_cell.length_c   1.000
_cell.angle_alpha   90.00
_cell.angle_beta   90.00
_cell.angle_gamma   90.00
#
_symmetry.space_group_name_H-M   'P 1'
#
loop_
_entity.id
_entity.type
_entity.pdbx_description
1 polymer ?
#
loop_
_entity_poly.entity_id
_entity_poly.type
_entity_poly.pdbx_seq_one_letter_code
_entity_poly.pdbx_strand_id
1 'polypeptide(L)'
;MKRVDQHLRAVTETYAKPHSPEWLARRIKDQKPERARALLRNWAHKDHYEHITLQAIQMLKNHDEENIIERIHAYTSPHNPTSKRSLHIISQVTTIDDRQTFTVPTLIDSGCTNSVIDRSLVDKYTLNTTPLPVPLDAAGADGRSQKVTHYVTLHINVK
;
A
#
# COMPACT_ATOMS: atom_id res chain seq x y z
N MET A 1 -6.78 39.57 -42.10
CA MET A 1 -5.91 39.48 -40.91
C MET A 1 -6.65 38.70 -39.83
N LYS A 2 -6.29 37.43 -39.60
CA LYS A 2 -6.76 36.45 -38.58
C LYS A 2 -6.73 35.03 -39.16
N ARG A 3 -5.54 34.52 -39.51
CA ARG A 3 -5.38 33.10 -39.88
C ARG A 3 -3.92 32.63 -39.84
N VAL A 4 -3.14 33.12 -38.88
CA VAL A 4 -1.73 32.70 -38.73
C VAL A 4 -1.37 32.32 -37.28
N ASP A 5 -2.07 32.84 -36.27
CA ASP A 5 -1.67 32.64 -34.87
C ASP A 5 -2.17 31.35 -34.20
N GLN A 6 -3.05 30.57 -34.84
CA GLN A 6 -3.58 29.33 -34.25
C GLN A 6 -2.81 28.06 -34.67
N HIS A 7 -1.89 28.17 -35.63
CA HIS A 7 -1.07 27.04 -36.09
C HIS A 7 0.33 26.96 -35.43
N LEU A 8 0.70 27.96 -34.62
CA LEU A 8 2.02 28.05 -33.98
C LEU A 8 2.05 27.57 -32.52
N ARG A 9 0.95 27.07 -31.98
CA ARG A 9 0.90 26.48 -30.61
C ARG A 9 1.04 24.95 -30.56
N ALA A 10 1.34 24.30 -31.69
CA ALA A 10 1.37 22.83 -31.78
C ALA A 10 2.71 22.25 -32.27
N VAL A 11 3.83 22.94 -32.02
CA VAL A 11 5.15 22.43 -32.43
C VAL A 11 6.19 22.68 -31.35
N THR A 12 6.06 21.98 -30.22
CA THR A 12 7.19 21.54 -29.37
C THR A 12 6.75 20.40 -28.44
N GLU A 13 6.04 19.38 -28.94
CA GLU A 13 6.08 18.07 -28.29
C GLU A 13 7.35 17.38 -28.79
N THR A 14 8.43 17.47 -28.02
CA THR A 14 9.60 16.63 -28.22
C THR A 14 9.15 15.16 -28.15
N TYR A 15 9.32 14.43 -29.25
CA TYR A 15 9.02 13.00 -29.29
C TYR A 15 9.85 12.31 -28.22
N ALA A 16 9.19 11.68 -27.24
CA ALA A 16 9.87 10.87 -26.24
C ALA A 16 10.68 9.77 -26.96
N LYS A 17 11.94 9.60 -26.58
CA LYS A 17 12.85 8.64 -27.20
C LYS A 17 12.23 7.24 -27.10
N PRO A 18 12.07 6.50 -28.21
CA PRO A 18 11.60 5.12 -28.16
C PRO A 18 12.39 4.31 -27.15
N HIS A 19 11.70 3.49 -26.38
CA HIS A 19 12.27 2.72 -25.28
C HIS A 19 12.86 3.60 -24.16
N SER A 20 12.18 4.67 -23.77
CA SER A 20 12.43 5.42 -22.54
C SER A 20 11.24 5.33 -21.57
N PRO A 21 11.41 5.62 -20.26
CA PRO A 21 10.30 5.71 -19.30
C PRO A 21 9.21 6.68 -19.73
N GLU A 22 9.57 7.83 -20.31
CA GLU A 22 8.64 8.84 -20.83
C GLU A 22 7.83 8.29 -22.01
N TRP A 23 8.51 7.57 -22.92
CA TRP A 23 7.82 6.91 -24.03
C TRP A 23 6.85 5.85 -23.53
N LEU A 24 7.25 5.03 -22.55
CA LEU A 24 6.38 4.02 -21.97
C LEU A 24 5.19 4.65 -21.22
N ALA A 25 5.40 5.75 -20.49
CA ALA A 25 4.34 6.46 -19.79
C ALA A 25 3.25 6.97 -20.75
N ARG A 26 3.65 7.56 -21.89
CA ARG A 26 2.73 7.96 -22.96
C ARG A 26 2.00 6.75 -23.56
N ARG A 27 2.70 5.64 -23.80
CA ARG A 27 2.06 4.40 -24.28
C ARG A 27 1.05 3.83 -23.28
N ILE A 28 1.31 3.90 -21.98
CA ILE A 28 0.37 3.45 -20.96
C ILE A 28 -0.93 4.27 -21.03
N LYS A 29 -0.84 5.59 -21.22
CA LYS A 29 -2.02 6.46 -21.41
C LYS A 29 -2.79 6.15 -22.69
N ASP A 30 -2.09 6.04 -23.82
CA ASP A 30 -2.74 5.98 -25.13
C ASP A 30 -3.30 4.60 -25.50
N GLN A 31 -2.71 3.52 -24.96
CA GLN A 31 -3.05 2.15 -25.35
C GLN A 31 -4.21 1.59 -24.51
N LYS A 32 -4.91 0.59 -25.06
CA LYS A 32 -5.88 -0.20 -24.30
C LYS A 32 -5.21 -0.85 -23.06
N PRO A 33 -5.91 -0.99 -21.92
CA PRO A 33 -5.33 -1.49 -20.67
C PRO A 33 -4.56 -2.81 -20.81
N GLU A 34 -5.03 -3.73 -21.64
CA GLU A 34 -4.41 -5.03 -21.88
C GLU A 34 -3.04 -4.88 -22.56
N ARG A 35 -2.95 -3.95 -23.51
CA ARG A 35 -1.72 -3.67 -24.26
C ARG A 35 -0.74 -2.85 -23.42
N ALA A 36 -1.23 -1.88 -22.66
CA ALA A 36 -0.44 -1.16 -21.66
C ALA A 36 0.14 -2.12 -20.60
N ARG A 37 -0.66 -3.08 -20.13
CA ARG A 37 -0.22 -4.14 -19.20
C ARG A 37 0.93 -4.96 -19.78
N ALA A 38 0.79 -5.42 -21.02
CA ALA A 38 1.84 -6.19 -21.70
C ALA A 38 3.14 -5.38 -21.87
N LEU A 39 3.02 -4.10 -22.25
CA LEU A 39 4.16 -3.20 -22.40
C LEU A 39 4.90 -2.99 -21.07
N LEU A 40 4.18 -2.69 -19.99
CA LEU A 40 4.78 -2.51 -18.67
C LEU A 40 5.43 -3.80 -18.15
N ARG A 41 4.79 -4.96 -18.36
CA ARG A 41 5.35 -6.26 -17.94
C ARG A 41 6.65 -6.61 -18.65
N ASN A 42 6.82 -6.21 -19.91
CA ASN A 42 8.08 -6.40 -20.65
C ASN A 42 9.24 -5.56 -20.09
N TRP A 43 8.92 -4.48 -19.38
CA TRP A 43 9.88 -3.57 -18.76
C TRP A 43 10.15 -3.88 -17.28
N ALA A 44 9.18 -4.50 -16.61
CA ALA A 44 9.23 -4.74 -15.19
C ALA A 44 10.18 -5.91 -14.83
N HIS A 45 10.76 -5.81 -13.64
CA HIS A 45 11.39 -6.95 -12.99
C HIS A 45 10.33 -8.04 -12.71
N LYS A 46 10.72 -9.32 -12.83
CA LYS A 46 9.83 -10.48 -12.73
C LYS A 46 9.03 -10.54 -11.42
N ASP A 47 9.61 -10.02 -10.32
CA ASP A 47 8.99 -10.02 -8.99
C ASP A 47 7.70 -9.19 -8.94
N HIS A 48 7.52 -8.23 -9.85
CA HIS A 48 6.32 -7.39 -9.89
C HIS A 48 5.23 -7.90 -10.81
N TYR A 49 5.42 -9.05 -11.49
CA TYR A 49 4.47 -9.52 -12.50
C TYR A 49 3.06 -9.75 -11.96
N GLU A 50 2.92 -10.20 -10.70
CA GLU A 50 1.63 -10.38 -10.07
C GLU A 50 0.92 -9.06 -9.74
N HIS A 51 1.67 -7.98 -9.52
CA HIS A 51 1.14 -6.66 -9.18
C HIS A 51 0.74 -5.83 -10.40
N ILE A 52 1.17 -6.21 -11.61
CA ILE A 52 0.83 -5.53 -12.87
C ILE A 52 -0.54 -6.05 -13.38
N THR A 53 -1.60 -5.75 -12.62
CA THR A 53 -2.98 -6.12 -12.94
C THR A 53 -3.64 -5.11 -13.89
N LEU A 54 -4.77 -5.48 -14.51
CA LEU A 54 -5.54 -4.52 -15.31
C LEU A 54 -6.05 -3.33 -14.47
N GLN A 55 -6.41 -3.59 -13.21
CA GLN A 55 -6.79 -2.54 -12.27
C GLN A 55 -5.62 -1.59 -11.98
N ALA A 56 -4.42 -2.13 -11.73
CA ALA A 56 -3.23 -1.31 -11.50
C ALA A 56 -2.91 -0.42 -12.72
N ILE A 57 -3.04 -0.96 -13.94
CA ILE A 57 -2.92 -0.16 -15.17
C ILE A 57 -3.99 0.93 -15.23
N GLN A 58 -5.25 0.61 -14.93
CA GLN A 58 -6.31 1.61 -14.96
C GLN A 58 -6.07 2.75 -13.95
N MET A 59 -5.54 2.42 -12.77
CA MET A 59 -5.12 3.41 -11.77
C MET A 59 -3.96 4.26 -12.30
N LEU A 60 -2.92 3.64 -12.88
CA LEU A 60 -1.79 4.34 -13.50
C LEU A 60 -2.25 5.34 -14.56
N LYS A 61 -3.19 4.96 -15.42
CA LYS A 61 -3.72 5.83 -16.49
C LYS A 61 -4.41 7.10 -15.97
N ASN A 62 -4.90 7.08 -14.73
CA ASN A 62 -5.55 8.23 -14.10
C ASN A 62 -4.55 9.22 -13.47
N HIS A 63 -3.25 8.92 -13.47
CA HIS A 63 -2.21 9.81 -12.98
C HIS A 63 -1.62 10.70 -14.09
N ASP A 64 -0.95 11.78 -13.70
CA ASP A 64 -0.11 12.57 -14.62
C ASP A 64 1.10 11.74 -15.12
N GLU A 65 1.77 12.24 -16.17
CA GLU A 65 2.88 11.52 -16.80
C GLU A 65 4.06 11.31 -15.84
N GLU A 66 4.34 12.27 -14.96
CA GLU A 66 5.44 12.22 -13.99
C GLU A 66 5.25 11.09 -12.96
N ASN A 67 4.05 10.98 -12.38
CA ASN A 67 3.68 9.89 -11.47
C ASN A 67 3.74 8.51 -12.16
N ILE A 68 3.42 8.44 -13.47
CA ILE A 68 3.54 7.18 -14.22
C ILE A 68 5.02 6.81 -14.41
N ILE A 69 5.87 7.79 -14.74
CA ILE A 69 7.32 7.58 -14.90
C ILE A 69 7.94 7.09 -13.58
N GLU A 70 7.62 7.72 -12.45
CA GLU A 70 8.10 7.30 -11.14
C GLU A 70 7.71 5.84 -10.85
N ARG A 71 6.46 5.45 -11.15
CA ARG A 71 5.99 4.08 -10.98
C ARG A 71 6.65 3.10 -11.95
N ILE A 72 6.92 3.49 -13.20
CA ILE A 72 7.71 2.67 -14.14
C ILE A 72 9.09 2.38 -13.54
N HIS A 73 9.77 3.38 -12.98
CA HIS A 73 11.06 3.18 -12.32
C HIS A 73 10.95 2.17 -11.16
N ALA A 74 9.89 2.27 -10.34
CA ALA A 74 9.64 1.30 -9.26
C ALA A 74 9.48 -0.14 -9.78
N TYR A 75 8.81 -0.33 -10.93
CA TYR A 75 8.65 -1.65 -11.55
C TYR A 75 9.93 -2.22 -12.16
N THR A 76 10.90 -1.38 -12.54
CA THR A 76 12.16 -1.83 -13.18
C THR A 76 13.19 -2.36 -12.19
N SER A 77 13.06 -2.01 -10.91
CA SER A 77 13.92 -2.51 -9.85
C SER A 77 13.39 -3.84 -9.30
N PRO A 78 14.23 -4.70 -8.72
CA PRO A 78 13.74 -5.81 -7.89
C PRO A 78 12.73 -5.31 -6.87
N HIS A 79 11.79 -6.17 -6.48
CA HIS A 79 10.92 -5.85 -5.37
C HIS A 79 11.79 -5.87 -4.10
N ASN A 80 12.41 -4.73 -3.77
CA ASN A 80 12.86 -4.52 -2.42
C ASN A 80 11.58 -4.40 -1.60
N PRO A 81 11.30 -5.31 -0.65
CA PRO A 81 10.27 -5.05 0.33
C PRO A 81 10.68 -3.72 0.94
N THR A 82 9.94 -2.66 0.59
CA THR A 82 10.20 -1.33 1.13
C THR A 82 10.34 -1.52 2.62
N SER A 83 11.43 -1.00 3.22
CA SER A 83 11.55 -0.81 4.67
C SER A 83 10.15 -0.55 5.20
N LYS A 84 9.59 -1.51 5.95
CA LYS A 84 8.15 -1.56 6.28
C LYS A 84 7.73 -0.15 6.70
N ARG A 85 7.05 0.58 5.80
CA ARG A 85 6.46 1.87 6.14
C ARG A 85 5.33 1.52 7.10
N SER A 86 5.67 1.54 8.38
CA SER A 86 4.80 1.14 9.47
C SER A 86 4.13 2.39 10.01
N LEU A 87 2.80 2.43 9.94
CA LEU A 87 2.04 3.56 10.47
C LEU A 87 1.90 3.39 11.97
N HIS A 88 2.86 3.95 12.71
CA HIS A 88 2.81 4.02 14.16
C HIS A 88 2.08 5.29 14.59
N ILE A 89 1.06 5.11 15.42
CA ILE A 89 0.29 6.20 16.02
C ILE A 89 0.28 6.01 17.54
N ILE A 90 -0.01 7.09 18.25
CA ILE A 90 -0.30 7.01 19.68
C ILE A 90 -1.82 7.02 19.84
N SER A 91 -2.37 5.93 20.36
CA SER A 91 -3.81 5.78 20.55
C SER A 91 -4.17 5.89 22.03
N GLN A 92 -5.35 6.43 22.32
CA GLN A 92 -5.99 6.24 23.62
C GLN A 92 -6.86 4.98 23.56
N VAL A 93 -6.71 4.12 24.55
CA VAL A 93 -7.43 2.86 24.63
C VAL A 93 -8.15 2.83 25.97
N THR A 94 -9.44 2.53 25.94
CA THR A 94 -10.32 2.49 27.11
C THR A 94 -10.91 1.09 27.25
N THR A 95 -10.78 0.50 28.44
CA THR A 95 -11.44 -0.76 28.78
C THR A 95 -12.95 -0.58 28.87
N ILE A 96 -13.73 -1.61 28.56
CA ILE A 96 -15.19 -1.51 28.51
C ILE A 96 -15.83 -1.81 29.87
N ASP A 97 -15.21 -2.70 30.63
CA ASP A 97 -15.66 -3.22 31.91
C ASP A 97 -15.43 -2.23 33.06
N ASP A 98 -14.23 -1.68 33.21
CA ASP A 98 -13.86 -0.78 34.32
C ASP A 98 -13.51 0.65 33.90
N ARG A 99 -13.58 0.95 32.59
CA ARG A 99 -13.39 2.28 31.99
C ARG A 99 -12.01 2.91 32.24
N GLN A 100 -11.01 2.11 32.60
CA GLN A 100 -9.62 2.56 32.62
C GLN A 100 -9.16 3.00 31.23
N THR A 101 -8.44 4.12 31.16
CA THR A 101 -7.93 4.66 29.90
C THR A 101 -6.42 4.79 29.96
N PHE A 102 -5.75 4.32 28.90
CA PHE A 102 -4.30 4.34 28.76
C PHE A 102 -3.89 4.80 27.36
N THR A 103 -2.70 5.38 27.28
CA THR A 103 -2.09 5.84 26.02
C THR A 103 -1.03 4.85 25.61
N VAL A 104 -1.16 4.26 24.41
CA VAL A 104 -0.26 3.20 23.94
C VAL A 104 0.16 3.40 22.49
N PRO A 105 1.42 3.08 22.15
CA PRO A 105 1.83 2.96 20.74
C PRO A 105 0.98 1.90 20.05
N THR A 106 0.43 2.23 18.90
CA THR A 106 -0.39 1.33 18.07
C THR A 106 0.18 1.30 16.66
N LEU A 107 0.32 0.11 16.11
CA LEU A 107 0.66 -0.10 14.71
C LEU A 107 -0.62 -0.31 13.91
N ILE A 108 -0.85 0.54 12.90
CA ILE A 108 -1.86 0.29 11.87
C ILE A 108 -1.20 -0.52 10.76
N ASP A 109 -1.55 -1.80 10.68
CA ASP A 109 -1.02 -2.74 9.70
C ASP A 109 -2.13 -3.25 8.79
N SER A 110 -2.12 -2.82 7.52
CA SER A 110 -3.07 -3.30 6.51
C SER A 110 -2.83 -4.75 6.10
N GLY A 111 -1.68 -5.34 6.47
CA GLY A 111 -1.38 -6.76 6.26
C GLY A 111 -1.94 -7.68 7.35
N CYS A 112 -2.42 -7.14 8.47
CA CYS A 112 -3.01 -7.94 9.54
C CYS A 112 -4.48 -8.28 9.25
N THR A 113 -4.86 -9.56 9.36
CA THR A 113 -6.26 -10.01 9.22
C THR A 113 -7.09 -9.71 10.47
N ASN A 114 -6.47 -9.76 11.65
CA ASN A 114 -7.11 -9.50 12.93
C ASN A 114 -6.28 -8.52 13.74
N SER A 115 -6.94 -7.75 14.60
CA SER A 115 -6.25 -6.95 15.62
C SER A 115 -5.61 -7.86 16.65
N VAL A 116 -4.36 -7.56 17.01
CA VAL A 116 -3.60 -8.28 18.02
C VAL A 116 -3.06 -7.30 19.05
N ILE A 117 -2.96 -7.75 20.29
CA ILE A 117 -2.43 -6.99 21.42
C ILE A 117 -1.27 -7.79 22.03
N ASP A 118 -0.17 -7.10 22.36
CA ASP A 118 0.97 -7.72 23.01
C ASP A 118 0.61 -8.15 24.45
N ARG A 119 1.00 -9.36 24.83
CA ARG A 119 0.73 -9.90 26.17
C ARG A 119 1.31 -9.03 27.28
N SER A 120 2.47 -8.41 27.06
CA SER A 120 3.08 -7.48 28.03
C SER A 120 2.17 -6.28 28.33
N LEU A 121 1.33 -5.85 27.39
CA LEU A 121 0.38 -4.76 27.58
C LEU A 121 -0.81 -5.21 28.42
N VAL A 122 -1.30 -6.43 28.17
CA VAL A 122 -2.34 -7.08 28.99
C VAL A 122 -1.87 -7.18 30.44
N ASP A 123 -0.66 -7.67 30.67
CA ASP A 123 -0.12 -7.87 32.01
C ASP A 123 0.19 -6.53 32.70
N LYS A 124 0.72 -5.53 31.97
CA LYS A 124 1.06 -4.20 32.50
C LYS A 124 -0.16 -3.44 33.01
N TYR A 125 -1.28 -3.51 32.29
CA TYR A 125 -2.52 -2.81 32.63
C TYR A 125 -3.54 -3.71 33.31
N THR A 126 -3.17 -4.95 33.63
CA THR A 126 -4.03 -5.95 34.29
C THR A 126 -5.38 -6.08 33.58
N LEU A 127 -5.37 -6.19 32.25
CA LEU A 127 -6.60 -6.21 31.45
C LEU A 127 -7.37 -7.51 31.71
N ASN A 128 -8.68 -7.41 31.93
CA ASN A 128 -9.54 -8.57 32.02
C ASN A 128 -9.70 -9.21 30.63
N THR A 129 -9.25 -10.45 30.52
CA THR A 129 -9.32 -11.21 29.26
C THR A 129 -10.33 -12.35 29.37
N THR A 130 -10.95 -12.69 28.25
CA THR A 130 -11.87 -13.82 28.14
C THR A 130 -11.24 -14.91 27.27
N PRO A 131 -11.25 -16.19 27.67
CA PRO A 131 -10.75 -17.28 26.85
C PRO A 131 -11.52 -17.37 25.52
N LEU A 132 -10.79 -17.64 24.44
CA LEU A 132 -11.40 -18.00 23.16
C LEU A 132 -11.88 -19.46 23.22
N PRO A 133 -13.04 -19.79 22.63
CA PRO A 133 -13.52 -21.18 22.56
C PRO A 133 -12.55 -22.12 21.84
N VAL A 134 -11.81 -21.59 20.86
CA VAL A 134 -10.78 -22.30 20.09
C VAL A 134 -9.59 -21.36 19.90
N PRO A 135 -8.34 -21.81 20.14
CA PRO A 135 -7.15 -21.01 19.86
C PRO A 135 -7.03 -20.64 18.37
N LEU A 136 -6.66 -19.40 18.09
CA LEU A 136 -6.38 -18.91 16.72
C LEU A 136 -4.88 -18.93 16.44
N ASP A 137 -4.49 -19.22 15.20
CA ASP A 137 -3.12 -19.08 14.75
C ASP A 137 -2.83 -17.63 14.34
N ALA A 138 -1.76 -17.06 14.89
CA ALA A 138 -1.22 -15.77 14.51
C ALA A 138 0.19 -15.96 13.96
N ALA A 139 0.35 -15.80 12.65
CA ALA A 139 1.66 -15.87 11.99
C ALA A 139 2.35 -14.49 12.04
N GLY A 140 3.54 -14.46 12.63
CA GLY A 140 4.43 -13.30 12.58
C GLY A 140 5.12 -13.17 11.23
N ALA A 141 5.61 -11.97 10.93
CA ALA A 141 6.39 -11.71 9.71
C ALA A 141 7.76 -12.42 9.68
N ASP A 142 8.20 -12.95 10.83
CA ASP A 142 9.39 -13.80 10.97
C ASP A 142 9.11 -15.28 10.68
N GLY A 143 7.88 -15.62 10.28
CA GLY A 143 7.44 -16.98 9.96
C GLY A 143 7.11 -17.83 11.20
N ARG A 144 7.18 -17.27 12.41
CA ARG A 144 6.78 -17.98 13.63
C ARG A 144 5.26 -17.88 13.82
N SER A 145 4.61 -19.00 14.11
CA SER A 145 3.20 -19.01 14.51
C SER A 145 3.09 -19.01 16.03
N GLN A 146 2.16 -18.20 16.55
CA GLN A 146 1.78 -18.18 17.95
C GLN A 146 0.28 -18.45 18.08
N LYS A 147 -0.14 -19.01 19.22
CA LYS A 147 -1.55 -19.24 19.51
C LYS A 147 -2.15 -18.07 20.28
N VAL A 148 -3.18 -17.45 19.73
CA VAL A 148 -4.03 -16.50 20.44
C VAL A 148 -5.14 -17.29 21.13
N THR A 149 -5.18 -17.24 22.45
CA THR A 149 -6.08 -18.06 23.28
C THR A 149 -7.10 -17.25 24.06
N HIS A 150 -6.97 -15.93 24.08
CA HIS A 150 -7.83 -15.02 24.82
C HIS A 150 -8.11 -13.79 23.99
N TYR A 151 -9.22 -13.11 24.29
CA TYR A 151 -9.56 -11.81 23.74
C TYR A 151 -9.92 -10.81 24.84
N VAL A 152 -9.83 -9.53 24.50
CA VAL A 152 -10.30 -8.41 25.31
C VAL A 152 -11.06 -7.47 24.38
N THR A 153 -12.09 -6.80 24.89
CA THR A 153 -12.82 -5.79 24.12
C THR A 153 -12.44 -4.42 24.65
N LEU A 154 -11.96 -3.56 23.77
CA LEU A 154 -11.43 -2.24 24.09
C LEU A 154 -12.04 -1.20 23.14
N HIS A 155 -12.18 0.03 23.61
CA HIS A 155 -12.48 1.18 22.76
C HIS A 155 -11.17 1.89 22.41
N ILE A 156 -10.88 2.04 21.11
CA ILE A 156 -9.66 2.67 20.63
C ILE A 156 -10.00 4.01 19.98
N ASN A 157 -9.36 5.07 20.44
CA ASN A 157 -9.42 6.41 19.86
C ASN A 157 -8.07 6.76 19.23
N VAL A 158 -8.09 6.96 17.92
CA VAL A 158 -6.95 7.36 17.09
C VAL A 158 -7.05 8.86 16.85
N LYS A 159 -6.02 9.62 17.28
CA LYS A 159 -5.93 11.06 17.06
C LYS A 159 -5.03 11.40 15.88
#